data_AF-W4LTZ0-F1
#
_entry.id   AF-W4LTZ0-F1
#
_cell.length_a   1.000
_cell.length_b   1.000
_cell.length_c   1.000
_cell.angle_alpha   90.00
_cell.angle_beta   90.00
_cell.angle_gamma   90.00
#
_symmetry.space_group_name_H-M   'P 1'
#
loop_
_entity.id
_entity.type
_entity.pdbx_description
1 polymer ?
#
loop_
_entity_poly.entity_id
_entity_poly.type
_entity_poly.pdbx_seq_one_letter_code
_entity_poly.pdbx_strand_id
1 'polypeptide(L)'
;MRQTAPELTEYRHRLDNAVTGFSLFIRDLCPGAQLEITLTRYEDEDAHIRVSLPATLTVEEREALANRFAEKSIDFLLTESLLIMAGVEEA
;
A
#
# COMPACT_ATOMS: atom_id res chain seq x y z
N MET A 1 7.99 -11.52 -22.56
CA MET A 1 6.73 -11.51 -23.35
C MET A 1 6.26 -10.06 -23.46
N ARG A 2 5.78 -9.59 -24.63
CA ARG A 2 5.19 -8.26 -24.75
C ARG A 2 3.74 -8.32 -24.31
N GLN A 3 3.38 -7.56 -23.28
CA GLN A 3 1.98 -7.38 -22.87
C GLN A 3 1.22 -6.59 -23.95
N THR A 4 -0.03 -6.97 -24.19
CA THR A 4 -0.89 -6.25 -25.14
C THR A 4 -1.45 -4.97 -24.52
N ALA A 5 -1.83 -3.98 -25.33
CA ALA A 5 -2.39 -2.72 -24.83
C ALA A 5 -3.64 -2.89 -23.92
N PRO A 6 -4.56 -3.84 -24.20
CA PRO A 6 -5.67 -4.15 -23.29
C PRO A 6 -5.22 -4.71 -21.92
N GLU A 7 -4.25 -5.62 -21.90
CA GLU A 7 -3.70 -6.20 -20.66
C GLU A 7 -3.06 -5.13 -19.75
N LEU A 8 -2.41 -4.13 -20.35
CA LEU A 8 -1.83 -3.00 -19.61
C LEU A 8 -2.90 -2.11 -18.97
N THR A 9 -4.02 -1.91 -19.65
CA THR A 9 -5.15 -1.12 -19.14
C THR A 9 -5.86 -1.85 -18.00
N GLU A 10 -6.12 -3.15 -18.17
CA GLU A 10 -6.71 -3.99 -17.11
C GLU A 10 -5.80 -4.07 -15.88
N TYR A 11 -4.49 -4.26 -16.08
CA TYR A 11 -3.51 -4.24 -14.99
C TYR A 11 -3.55 -2.91 -14.23
N ARG A 12 -3.53 -1.77 -14.94
CA ARG A 12 -3.59 -0.44 -14.31
C ARG A 12 -4.86 -0.24 -13.49
N HIS A 13 -6.01 -0.63 -14.03
CA HIS A 13 -7.27 -0.54 -13.29
C HIS A 13 -7.27 -1.39 -12.02
N ARG A 14 -6.70 -2.60 -12.06
CA ARG A 14 -6.55 -3.43 -10.85
C ARG A 14 -5.62 -2.78 -9.84
N LEU A 15 -4.47 -2.28 -10.29
CA LEU A 15 -3.52 -1.57 -9.42
C LEU A 15 -4.16 -0.35 -8.76
N ASP A 16 -4.85 0.49 -9.53
CA ASP A 16 -5.53 1.69 -9.02
C ASP A 16 -6.58 1.33 -7.95
N ASN A 17 -7.36 0.27 -8.19
CA ASN A 17 -8.34 -0.23 -7.24
C ASN A 17 -7.68 -0.76 -5.95
N ALA A 18 -6.61 -1.54 -6.09
CA ALA A 18 -5.87 -2.11 -4.96
C ALA A 18 -5.22 -1.01 -4.11
N VAL A 19 -4.54 -0.05 -4.74
CA VAL A 19 -3.93 1.12 -4.07
C VAL A 19 -4.99 1.96 -3.36
N THR A 20 -6.14 2.18 -4.00
CA THR A 20 -7.28 2.88 -3.38
C THR A 20 -7.80 2.10 -2.16
N GLY A 21 -8.00 0.79 -2.31
CA GLY A 21 -8.45 -0.08 -1.23
C GLY A 21 -7.49 -0.11 -0.05
N PHE A 22 -6.19 -0.15 -0.32
CA PHE A 22 -5.16 -0.09 0.73
C PHE A 22 -5.15 1.27 1.43
N SER A 23 -5.25 2.36 0.67
CA SER A 23 -5.32 3.71 1.23
C SER A 23 -6.51 3.91 2.16
N LEU A 24 -7.68 3.36 1.79
CA LEU A 24 -8.88 3.38 2.63
C LEU A 24 -8.69 2.52 3.88
N PHE A 25 -8.14 1.31 3.74
CA PHE A 25 -7.82 0.44 4.88
C PHE A 25 -6.89 1.14 5.90
N ILE A 26 -5.85 1.82 5.44
CA ILE A 26 -4.94 2.57 6.32
C ILE A 26 -5.68 3.69 7.05
N ARG A 27 -6.53 4.44 6.34
CA ARG A 27 -7.33 5.54 6.92
C ARG A 27 -8.39 5.04 7.90
N ASP A 28 -8.97 3.87 7.67
CA ASP A 28 -9.94 3.27 8.59
C ASP A 28 -9.27 2.87 9.92
N LEU A 29 -8.03 2.37 9.86
CA LEU A 29 -7.23 2.05 11.05
C LEU A 29 -6.66 3.29 11.74
N CYS A 30 -6.26 4.29 10.96
CA CYS A 30 -5.68 5.53 11.47
C CYS A 30 -6.15 6.73 10.63
N PRO A 31 -7.28 7.37 10.99
CA PRO A 31 -7.84 8.49 10.22
C PRO A 31 -6.90 9.71 10.10
N GLY A 32 -5.99 9.86 11.06
CA GLY A 32 -4.98 10.92 11.08
C GLY A 32 -3.73 10.63 10.24
N ALA A 33 -3.60 9.45 9.63
CA ALA A 33 -2.45 9.11 8.81
C ALA A 33 -2.42 9.93 7.51
N GLN A 34 -1.22 10.39 7.16
CA GLN A 34 -0.95 11.02 5.86
C GLN A 34 -0.32 9.98 4.94
N LEU A 35 -0.77 9.96 3.68
CA LEU A 35 -0.36 8.97 2.69
C LEU A 35 0.25 9.67 1.49
N GLU A 36 1.44 9.24 1.10
CA GLU A 36 2.06 9.57 -0.19
C GLU A 36 2.19 8.28 -1.00
N ILE A 37 1.65 8.28 -2.22
CA ILE A 37 1.55 7.09 -3.06
C ILE A 37 2.48 7.26 -4.26
N THR A 38 3.34 6.27 -4.47
CA THR A 38 4.23 6.18 -5.63
C THR A 38 3.87 4.95 -6.45
N LEU A 39 3.50 5.15 -7.72
CA LEU A 39 3.26 4.07 -8.69
C LEU A 39 4.50 3.73 -9.53
N THR A 40 5.63 4.37 -9.24
CA THR A 40 6.91 4.01 -9.83
C THR A 40 7.32 2.65 -9.30
N ARG A 41 7.45 1.67 -10.20
CA ARG A 41 7.93 0.33 -9.84
C ARG A 41 9.39 0.41 -9.40
N TYR A 42 9.64 0.08 -8.14
CA TYR A 42 10.98 -0.13 -7.61
C TYR A 42 11.18 -1.63 -7.41
N GLU A 43 12.20 -2.20 -8.05
CA GLU A 43 12.41 -3.65 -8.13
C GLU A 43 11.14 -4.37 -8.61
N ASP A 44 10.54 -5.20 -7.77
CA ASP A 44 9.34 -5.99 -8.06
C ASP A 44 8.05 -5.34 -7.54
N GLU A 45 8.12 -4.18 -6.88
CA GLU A 45 6.95 -3.48 -6.34
C GLU A 45 6.08 -2.91 -7.46
N ASP A 46 4.77 -3.14 -7.37
CA ASP A 46 3.77 -2.53 -8.24
C ASP A 46 3.42 -1.10 -7.80
N ALA A 47 3.46 -0.84 -6.49
CA ALA A 47 3.27 0.48 -5.89
C ALA A 47 3.83 0.55 -4.46
N HIS A 48 4.11 1.76 -4.00
CA HIS A 48 4.56 2.05 -2.65
C HIS A 48 3.69 3.13 -2.00
N ILE A 49 3.29 2.91 -0.75
CA ILE A 49 2.56 3.88 0.08
C ILE A 49 3.44 4.25 1.26
N ARG A 50 3.90 5.49 1.29
CA ARG A 50 4.55 6.06 2.47
C ARG A 50 3.48 6.58 3.42
N VAL A 51 3.55 6.14 4.67
CA VAL A 51 2.56 6.41 5.71
C VAL A 51 3.21 7.20 6.83
N SER A 52 2.80 8.45 7.01
CA SER A 52 3.20 9.27 8.16
C SER A 52 2.10 9.20 9.22
N LEU A 53 2.40 8.55 10.35
CA LEU A 53 1.46 8.33 11.45
C LEU A 53 1.46 9.50 12.46
N PRO A 54 0.32 9.80 13.12
CA PRO A 54 0.23 10.86 14.12
C PRO A 54 1.26 10.72 15.24
N ALA A 55 1.98 11.80 15.56
CA ALA A 55 3.03 11.84 16.59
C ALA A 55 2.54 11.45 18.00
N THR A 56 1.23 11.46 18.24
CA THR A 56 0.60 11.07 19.51
C THR A 56 0.59 9.55 19.76
N LEU A 57 0.81 8.73 18.73
CA LEU A 57 0.83 7.28 18.86
C LEU A 57 2.11 6.80 19.53
N THR A 58 1.99 5.83 20.44
CA THR A 58 3.14 5.17 21.05
C THR A 58 3.90 4.31 20.03
N VAL A 59 5.10 3.86 20.40
CA VAL A 59 5.89 2.95 19.56
C VAL A 59 5.14 1.65 19.32
N GLU A 60 4.50 1.11 20.36
CA GLU A 60 3.74 -0.16 20.28
C GLU A 60 2.51 -0.02 19.37
N GLU A 61 1.81 1.11 19.42
CA GLU A 61 0.68 1.39 18.52
C GLU A 61 1.14 1.53 17.06
N ARG A 62 2.29 2.17 16.84
CA ARG A 62 2.90 2.31 15.51
C ARG A 62 3.34 0.97 14.95
N GLU A 63 4.00 0.15 15.75
CA GLU A 63 4.38 -1.22 15.36
C GLU A 63 3.17 -2.09 15.06
N ALA A 64 2.11 -2.00 15.89
CA ALA A 64 0.87 -2.73 15.64
C ALA A 64 0.25 -2.33 14.29
N LEU A 65 0.20 -1.03 13.97
CA LEU A 65 -0.28 -0.55 12.67
C LEU A 65 0.62 -1.01 11.52
N ALA A 66 1.94 -0.90 11.66
CA ALA A 66 2.89 -1.36 10.66
C ALA A 66 2.70 -2.86 10.34
N ASN A 67 2.50 -3.70 11.37
CA ASN A 67 2.21 -5.12 11.19
C ASN A 67 0.89 -5.34 10.44
N ARG A 68 -0.17 -4.57 10.76
CA ARG A 68 -1.44 -4.65 10.02
C ARG A 68 -1.29 -4.24 8.56
N PHE A 69 -0.46 -3.25 8.26
CA PHE A 69 -0.21 -2.84 6.90
C PHE A 69 0.57 -3.94 6.15
N ALA A 70 1.58 -4.54 6.78
CA ALA A 70 2.33 -5.66 6.20
C ALA A 70 1.44 -6.88 5.93
N GLU A 71 0.55 -7.25 6.87
CA GLU A 71 -0.47 -8.28 6.66
C GLU A 71 -1.31 -7.98 5.41
N LYS A 72 -1.78 -6.74 5.27
CA LYS A 72 -2.59 -6.33 4.12
C LYS A 72 -1.82 -6.33 2.80
N SER A 73 -0.54 -5.96 2.80
CA SER A 73 0.36 -6.08 1.64
C SER A 73 0.46 -7.53 1.17
N ILE A 74 0.59 -8.48 2.11
CA ILE A 74 0.65 -9.91 1.80
C ILE A 74 -0.69 -10.38 1.18
N ASP A 75 -1.83 -9.91 1.69
CA ASP A 75 -3.14 -10.25 1.12
C ASP A 75 -3.24 -9.82 -0.36
N PHE A 76 -2.78 -8.61 -0.72
CA PHE A 76 -2.77 -8.15 -2.11
C PHE A 76 -1.85 -9.00 -2.99
N LEU A 77 -0.68 -9.39 -2.47
CA LEU A 77 0.24 -10.25 -3.19
C LEU A 77 -0.38 -11.63 -3.47
N LEU A 78 -1.05 -12.22 -2.48
CA LEU A 78 -1.62 -13.57 -2.62
C LEU A 78 -2.92 -13.60 -3.43
N THR A 79 -3.77 -12.58 -3.31
CA THR A 79 -5.11 -12.59 -3.91
C THR A 79 -5.18 -11.88 -5.25
N GLU A 80 -4.40 -10.81 -5.43
CA GLU A 80 -4.44 -9.96 -6.62
C GLU A 80 -3.14 -10.04 -7.44
N SER A 81 -2.12 -10.76 -6.94
CA SER A 81 -0.77 -10.80 -7.54
C SER A 81 -0.17 -9.40 -7.71
N LEU A 82 -0.43 -8.52 -6.74
CA LEU A 82 0.08 -7.16 -6.69
C LEU A 82 0.97 -6.99 -5.46
N LEU A 83 2.24 -6.62 -5.66
CA LEU A 83 3.16 -6.28 -4.58
C LEU A 83 3.04 -4.79 -4.28
N ILE A 84 2.16 -4.44 -3.35
CA ILE A 84 1.98 -3.07 -2.87
C ILE A 84 2.57 -2.97 -1.46
N MET A 85 3.60 -2.15 -1.30
CA MET A 85 4.29 -1.97 -0.02
C MET A 85 3.76 -0.74 0.71
N ALA A 86 3.61 -0.84 2.03
CA ALA A 86 3.27 0.28 2.89
C ALA A 86 4.35 0.47 3.95
N GLY A 87 5.13 1.54 3.82
CA GLY A 87 6.21 1.90 4.74
C GLY A 87 5.75 2.97 5.73
N VAL A 88 5.97 2.75 7.02
CA VAL A 88 5.72 3.75 8.07
C VAL A 88 6.97 4.57 8.32
N GLU A 89 6.87 5.90 8.24
CA GLU A 89 7.99 6.77 8.60
C GLU A 89 8.17 6.90 10.11
N GLU A 90 9.42 6.83 10.55
CA GLU A 90 9.80 7.26 11.90
C GLU A 90 9.76 8.80 11.96
N ALA A 91 9.15 9.32 13.03
CA ALA A 91 9.03 10.75 13.29
C ALA A 91 10.30 11.34 13.91
#